data_AF-A0A355TAC2-F1
#
_entry.id   AF-A0A355TAC2-F1
#
_cell.length_a   1.000
_cell.length_b   1.000
_cell.length_c   1.000
_cell.angle_alpha   90.00
_cell.angle_beta   90.00
_cell.angle_gamma   90.00
#
_symmetry.space_group_name_H-M   'P 1'
#
loop_
_entity.id
_entity.type
_entity.pdbx_description
1 polymer ?
#
loop_
_entity_poly.entity_id
_entity_poly.type
_entity_poly.pdbx_seq_one_letter_code
_entity_poly.pdbx_strand_id
1 'polypeptide(L)'
;MTAGRALLLMDVGSPPPWPFDVDAHAGLLGFEFSIGRERLIVNCGAGPQGDSEWRCAMGATAAHSTVTLDNINACELLADGGVGHRSSDVESRRFEQEGMQIIEASHEGYKPRHKVTVHRALGLSENGEELRGREVIVGPAGKDFTVRWHLHPQVNALLVQGGGAVLIRLASGAGWRLRIHDRSSIDLALESSIYCGQGLPRRTMQMRVSGRTGESPTLIEWTLRREKAKVRT
;
A
#
# COMPACT_ATOMS: atom_id res chain seq x y z
N MET A 1 4.12 8.42 11.35
CA MET A 1 4.37 7.82 12.68
C MET A 1 5.82 7.35 12.75
N THR A 2 6.45 7.45 13.92
CA THR A 2 7.84 7.01 14.14
C THR A 2 7.94 6.21 15.42
N ALA A 3 8.74 5.14 15.40
CA ALA A 3 8.99 4.29 16.56
C ALA A 3 10.34 3.58 16.40
N GLY A 4 11.23 3.65 17.38
CA GLY A 4 12.59 3.11 17.25
C GLY A 4 13.30 3.64 16.00
N ARG A 5 13.65 2.75 15.06
CA ARG A 5 14.23 3.12 13.74
C ARG A 5 13.18 3.18 12.62
N ALA A 6 11.93 2.89 12.90
CA ALA A 6 10.87 2.80 11.90
C ALA A 6 10.23 4.17 11.63
N LEU A 7 9.99 4.46 10.35
CA LEU A 7 9.21 5.59 9.86
C LEU A 7 8.08 5.05 8.98
N LEU A 8 6.84 5.39 9.31
CA LEU A 8 5.65 5.16 8.50
C LEU A 8 5.09 6.51 8.05
N LEU A 9 4.94 6.66 6.74
CA LEU A 9 4.23 7.75 6.08
C LEU A 9 2.97 7.18 5.43
N MET A 10 1.83 7.83 5.58
CA MET A 10 0.57 7.43 4.96
C MET A 10 -0.13 8.67 4.44
N ASP A 11 -0.59 8.62 3.20
CA ASP A 11 -1.44 9.66 2.63
C ASP A 11 -2.85 9.53 3.21
N VAL A 12 -3.34 10.62 3.80
CA VAL A 12 -4.69 10.74 4.35
C VAL A 12 -5.37 12.02 3.87
N GLY A 13 -4.87 12.60 2.78
CA GLY A 13 -5.46 13.79 2.15
C GLY A 13 -6.53 13.41 1.14
N SER A 14 -7.57 14.23 1.05
CA SER A 14 -8.41 14.26 -0.15
C SER A 14 -7.61 14.81 -1.34
N PRO A 15 -7.92 14.42 -2.58
CA PRO A 15 -7.30 14.99 -3.76
C PRO A 15 -7.37 16.52 -3.74
N PRO A 16 -6.29 17.22 -4.13
CA PRO A 16 -6.26 18.66 -4.14
C PRO A 16 -7.40 19.25 -4.99
N PRO A 17 -7.90 20.46 -4.64
CA PRO A 17 -8.83 21.17 -5.52
C PRO A 17 -8.08 21.69 -6.76
N TRP A 18 -8.80 21.84 -7.87
CA TRP A 18 -8.29 22.54 -9.04
C TRP A 18 -7.89 23.99 -8.69
N PRO A 19 -6.77 24.52 -9.23
CA PRO A 19 -5.86 23.92 -10.22
C PRO A 19 -4.65 23.18 -9.62
N PHE A 20 -4.68 22.82 -8.34
CA PHE A 20 -3.53 22.22 -7.63
C PHE A 20 -3.45 20.69 -7.76
N ASP A 21 -4.27 20.09 -8.64
CA ASP A 21 -4.41 18.65 -8.82
C ASP A 21 -3.63 18.10 -10.02
N VAL A 22 -2.95 18.94 -10.80
CA VAL A 22 -2.25 18.55 -12.04
C VAL A 22 -1.32 17.35 -11.84
N ASP A 23 -0.56 17.35 -10.75
CA ASP A 23 0.39 16.28 -10.40
C ASP A 23 -0.19 15.28 -9.38
N ALA A 24 -1.50 15.33 -9.11
CA ALA A 24 -2.14 14.43 -8.17
C ALA A 24 -2.20 13.01 -8.72
N HIS A 25 -2.01 12.05 -7.82
CA HIS A 25 -2.10 10.63 -8.12
C HIS A 25 -3.42 10.07 -7.57
N ALA A 26 -3.91 8.97 -8.14
CA ALA A 26 -5.04 8.19 -7.62
C ALA A 26 -4.60 7.24 -6.49
N GLY A 27 -3.57 7.61 -5.72
CA GLY A 27 -2.90 6.80 -4.71
C GLY A 27 -3.51 6.87 -3.30
N LEU A 28 -4.82 7.09 -3.19
CA LEU A 28 -5.51 7.29 -1.91
C LEU A 28 -5.15 6.21 -0.87
N LEU A 29 -4.89 6.66 0.36
CA LEU A 29 -4.47 5.84 1.49
C LEU A 29 -3.15 5.08 1.28
N GLY A 30 -2.39 5.38 0.23
CA GLY A 30 -1.06 4.82 -0.01
C GLY A 30 -0.09 5.14 1.13
N PHE A 31 0.89 4.27 1.33
CA PHE A 31 1.84 4.42 2.43
C PHE A 31 3.26 3.98 2.06
N GLU A 32 4.22 4.47 2.84
CA GLU A 32 5.63 4.09 2.75
C GLU A 32 6.18 3.74 4.13
N PHE A 33 7.05 2.73 4.18
CA PHE A 33 7.62 2.23 5.42
C PHE A 33 9.12 2.04 5.29
N SER A 34 9.88 2.65 6.20
CA SER A 34 11.35 2.67 6.18
C SER A 34 11.94 2.33 7.54
N ILE A 35 13.10 1.66 7.55
CA ILE A 35 13.85 1.29 8.75
C ILE A 35 15.23 1.94 8.69
N GLY A 36 15.47 2.93 9.56
CA GLY A 36 16.67 3.76 9.52
C GLY A 36 16.75 4.49 8.17
N ARG A 37 17.78 4.19 7.39
CA ARG A 37 17.99 4.77 6.05
C ARG A 37 17.45 3.89 4.92
N GLU A 38 16.89 2.72 5.23
CA GLU A 38 16.47 1.73 4.25
C GLU A 38 14.96 1.80 4.03
N ARG A 39 14.54 2.11 2.80
CA ARG A 39 13.13 2.04 2.41
C ARG A 39 12.74 0.57 2.20
N LEU A 40 11.67 0.14 2.85
CA LEU A 40 11.14 -1.23 2.73
C LEU A 40 9.96 -1.25 1.77
N ILE A 41 8.85 -0.61 2.17
CA ILE A 41 7.67 -0.39 1.33
C ILE A 41 7.71 1.03 0.79
N VAL A 42 7.48 1.17 -0.51
CA VAL A 42 7.48 2.44 -1.24
C VAL A 42 6.22 2.53 -2.10
N ASN A 43 6.01 3.67 -2.76
CA ASN A 43 5.21 3.74 -3.98
C ASN A 43 6.14 3.70 -5.21
N CYS A 44 5.59 3.56 -6.42
CA CYS A 44 6.40 3.57 -7.64
C CYS A 44 7.08 4.92 -7.90
N GLY A 45 6.64 6.02 -7.30
CA GLY A 45 7.17 7.37 -7.55
C GLY A 45 6.47 8.06 -8.71
N ALA A 46 6.92 9.27 -9.09
CA ALA A 46 6.22 10.11 -10.09
C ALA A 46 6.63 9.86 -11.55
N GLY A 47 7.68 9.06 -11.79
CA GLY A 47 8.19 8.81 -13.14
C GLY A 47 9.12 9.91 -13.66
N PRO A 48 9.75 9.70 -14.83
CA PRO A 48 10.50 10.74 -15.52
C PRO A 48 9.61 11.93 -15.90
N GLN A 49 10.12 13.15 -15.71
CA GLN A 49 9.37 14.36 -16.08
C GLN A 49 9.15 14.46 -17.59
N GLY A 50 8.00 15.01 -18.00
CA GLY A 50 7.69 15.35 -19.39
C GLY A 50 7.07 14.23 -20.22
N ASP A 51 7.02 12.99 -19.72
CA ASP A 51 6.39 11.86 -20.42
C ASP A 51 4.99 11.58 -19.86
N SER A 52 3.96 11.76 -20.69
CA SER A 52 2.56 11.58 -20.32
C SER A 52 2.18 10.12 -20.03
N GLU A 53 2.82 9.15 -20.67
CA GLU A 53 2.55 7.74 -20.42
C GLU A 53 3.08 7.33 -19.05
N TRP A 54 4.30 7.78 -18.71
CA TRP A 54 4.84 7.59 -17.36
C TRP A 54 4.01 8.29 -16.31
N ARG A 55 3.57 9.53 -16.55
CA ARG A 55 2.71 10.25 -15.60
C ARG A 55 1.41 9.49 -15.32
N CYS A 56 0.73 9.01 -16.36
CA CYS A 56 -0.49 8.24 -16.21
C CYS A 56 -0.26 6.91 -15.46
N ALA A 57 0.77 6.16 -15.86
CA ALA A 57 1.11 4.88 -15.24
C ALA A 57 1.51 5.03 -13.76
N MET A 58 2.29 6.06 -13.44
CA MET A 58 2.76 6.34 -12.07
C MET A 58 1.69 6.99 -11.19
N GLY A 59 0.77 7.74 -11.80
CA GLY A 59 -0.40 8.30 -11.11
C GLY A 59 -1.45 7.26 -10.73
N ALA A 60 -1.51 6.13 -11.46
CA ALA A 60 -2.53 5.10 -11.24
C ALA A 60 -2.50 4.50 -9.83
N THR A 61 -3.65 4.07 -9.33
CA THR A 61 -3.77 3.45 -8.00
C THR A 61 -2.91 2.19 -7.89
N ALA A 62 -2.76 1.43 -8.98
CA ALA A 62 -1.92 0.24 -9.04
C ALA A 62 -0.40 0.50 -8.90
N ALA A 63 0.03 1.77 -8.97
CA ALA A 63 1.42 2.19 -8.73
C ALA A 63 1.68 2.59 -7.26
N HIS A 64 0.69 2.42 -6.39
CA HIS A 64 0.75 2.79 -4.99
C HIS A 64 0.51 1.57 -4.09
N SER A 65 1.10 1.61 -2.90
CA SER A 65 0.90 0.58 -1.87
C SER A 65 -0.46 0.73 -1.20
N THR A 66 -1.53 0.46 -1.95
CA THR A 66 -2.93 0.65 -1.57
C THR A 66 -3.85 -0.44 -2.17
N VAL A 67 -5.16 -0.30 -2.02
CA VAL A 67 -6.19 -1.21 -2.53
C VAL A 67 -6.69 -0.73 -3.91
N THR A 68 -6.82 -1.67 -4.85
CA THR A 68 -7.55 -1.47 -6.12
C THR A 68 -8.76 -2.40 -6.21
N LEU A 69 -9.83 -1.95 -6.88
CA LEU A 69 -10.97 -2.79 -7.28
C LEU A 69 -11.09 -2.91 -8.78
N ASP A 70 -11.40 -4.09 -9.30
CA ASP A 70 -11.56 -4.42 -10.72
C ASP A 70 -10.43 -3.83 -11.60
N ASN A 71 -9.23 -3.68 -11.03
CA ASN A 71 -8.06 -3.02 -11.60
C ASN A 71 -8.31 -1.58 -12.13
N ILE A 72 -9.23 -0.83 -11.50
CA ILE A 72 -9.49 0.59 -11.80
C ILE A 72 -8.93 1.53 -10.73
N ASN A 73 -8.72 2.80 -11.13
CA ASN A 73 -8.26 3.84 -10.23
C ASN A 73 -9.36 4.30 -9.25
N ALA A 74 -8.94 4.61 -8.02
CA ALA A 74 -9.78 5.18 -6.97
C ALA A 74 -10.23 6.62 -7.29
N CYS A 75 -9.45 7.35 -8.08
CA CYS A 75 -9.80 8.66 -8.62
C CYS A 75 -9.62 8.62 -10.14
N GLU A 76 -10.45 9.37 -10.86
CA GLU A 76 -10.22 9.57 -12.30
C GLU A 76 -9.00 10.46 -12.51
N LEU A 77 -8.09 10.03 -13.38
CA LEU A 77 -6.94 10.83 -13.80
C LEU A 77 -7.17 11.29 -15.23
N LEU A 78 -7.00 12.59 -15.48
CA LEU A 78 -7.12 13.16 -16.81
C LEU A 78 -5.82 12.94 -17.60
N ALA A 79 -5.93 12.84 -18.93
CA ALA A 79 -4.79 12.54 -19.79
C ALA A 79 -3.72 13.64 -19.78
N ASP A 80 -4.13 14.89 -19.61
CA ASP A 80 -3.31 16.09 -19.49
C ASP A 80 -2.86 16.38 -18.05
N GLY A 81 -3.18 15.50 -17.10
CA GLY A 81 -2.95 15.69 -15.66
C GLY A 81 -4.17 16.26 -14.96
N GLY A 82 -4.21 16.13 -13.63
CA GLY A 82 -5.40 16.51 -12.86
C GLY A 82 -6.32 15.35 -12.52
N VAL A 83 -7.26 15.62 -11.61
CA VAL A 83 -8.29 14.69 -11.19
C VAL A 83 -9.61 15.08 -11.83
N GLY A 84 -10.22 14.14 -12.56
CA GLY A 84 -11.51 14.33 -13.22
C GLY A 84 -12.66 14.32 -12.20
N HIS A 85 -13.34 13.17 -12.07
CA HIS A 85 -14.37 12.99 -11.06
C HIS A 85 -13.80 12.93 -9.62
N ARG A 86 -14.15 13.95 -8.81
CA ARG A 86 -13.64 14.20 -7.44
C ARG A 86 -14.49 13.58 -6.32
N SER A 87 -14.78 12.29 -6.41
CA SER A 87 -15.46 11.57 -5.32
C SER A 87 -14.43 10.97 -4.39
N SER A 88 -14.01 11.67 -3.34
CA SER A 88 -13.12 11.10 -2.34
C SER A 88 -13.04 11.98 -1.11
N ASP A 89 -14.14 11.98 -0.36
CA ASP A 89 -14.06 12.31 1.05
C ASP A 89 -13.09 11.31 1.68
N VAL A 90 -12.02 11.86 2.28
CA VAL A 90 -11.04 11.10 3.03
C VAL A 90 -11.19 11.49 4.47
N GLU A 91 -11.53 10.52 5.30
CA GLU A 91 -11.59 10.68 6.75
C GLU A 91 -10.38 10.00 7.37
N SER A 92 -9.82 10.59 8.42
CA SER A 92 -8.75 9.93 9.17
C SER A 92 -8.75 10.31 10.64
N ARG A 93 -8.25 9.39 11.46
CA ARG A 93 -7.97 9.63 12.88
C ARG A 93 -6.69 8.91 13.29
N ARG A 94 -5.94 9.52 14.21
CA ARG A 94 -4.76 8.91 14.84
C ARG A 94 -5.01 8.78 16.34
N PHE A 95 -4.65 7.63 16.89
CA PHE A 95 -4.70 7.37 18.33
C PHE A 95 -3.66 6.33 18.74
N GLU A 96 -3.54 6.08 20.03
CA GLU A 96 -2.65 5.08 20.60
C GLU A 96 -3.49 4.07 21.39
N GLN A 97 -3.23 2.77 21.18
CA GLN A 97 -3.96 1.68 21.83
C GLN A 97 -3.05 0.46 21.94
N GLU A 98 -3.05 -0.20 23.11
CA GLU A 98 -2.33 -1.47 23.33
C GLU A 98 -0.85 -1.44 22.90
N GLY A 99 -0.15 -0.34 23.16
CA GLY A 99 1.27 -0.17 22.80
C GLY A 99 1.53 0.00 21.30
N MET A 100 0.51 0.41 20.54
CA MET A 100 0.57 0.69 19.11
C MET A 100 0.15 2.14 18.85
N GLN A 101 0.88 2.84 17.99
CA GLN A 101 0.41 4.06 17.33
C GLN A 101 -0.41 3.66 16.10
N ILE A 102 -1.66 4.11 16.00
CA ILE A 102 -2.60 3.68 14.96
C ILE A 102 -3.08 4.90 14.17
N ILE A 103 -3.08 4.77 12.84
CA ILE A 103 -3.84 5.65 11.93
C ILE A 103 -4.94 4.81 11.30
N GLU A 104 -6.17 5.25 11.44
CA GLU A 104 -7.31 4.75 10.67
C GLU A 104 -7.74 5.81 9.67
N ALA A 105 -8.01 5.40 8.45
CA ALA A 105 -8.50 6.27 7.40
C ALA A 105 -9.43 5.53 6.45
N SER A 106 -10.28 6.27 5.74
CA SER A 106 -11.17 5.70 4.73
C SER A 106 -11.38 6.66 3.57
N HIS A 107 -11.73 6.11 2.40
CA HIS A 107 -12.08 6.91 1.24
C HIS A 107 -13.23 6.31 0.43
N GLU A 108 -13.97 7.17 -0.26
CA GLU A 108 -15.10 6.80 -1.12
C GLU A 108 -14.77 6.80 -2.62
N GLY A 109 -13.49 6.65 -2.98
CA GLY A 109 -13.01 6.70 -4.37
C GLY A 109 -13.75 5.77 -5.34
N TYR A 110 -14.14 4.60 -4.85
CA TYR A 110 -14.83 3.58 -5.64
C TYR A 110 -16.36 3.72 -5.63
N LYS A 111 -16.93 4.62 -4.83
CA LYS A 111 -18.38 4.74 -4.63
C LYS A 111 -19.17 5.02 -5.93
N PRO A 112 -18.74 5.90 -6.85
CA PRO A 112 -19.51 6.19 -8.07
C PRO A 112 -19.63 4.99 -9.02
N ARG A 113 -18.58 4.16 -9.11
CA ARG A 113 -18.50 3.04 -10.07
C ARG A 113 -18.86 1.69 -9.46
N HIS A 114 -18.56 1.50 -8.17
CA HIS A 114 -18.64 0.21 -7.48
C HIS A 114 -19.50 0.24 -6.22
N LYS A 115 -19.94 1.42 -5.75
CA LYS A 115 -20.63 1.58 -4.46
C LYS A 115 -19.82 1.02 -3.29
N VAL A 116 -18.49 1.17 -3.36
CA VAL A 116 -17.54 0.67 -2.36
C VAL A 116 -16.87 1.82 -1.63
N THR A 117 -16.74 1.66 -0.31
CA THR A 117 -15.86 2.42 0.57
C THR A 117 -14.73 1.52 1.05
N VAL A 118 -13.51 2.04 1.05
CA VAL A 118 -12.32 1.33 1.54
C VAL A 118 -11.86 1.99 2.83
N HIS A 119 -11.67 1.18 3.87
CA HIS A 119 -11.08 1.58 5.14
C HIS A 119 -9.73 0.90 5.31
N ARG A 120 -8.75 1.66 5.80
CA ARG A 120 -7.41 1.18 6.15
C ARG A 120 -7.08 1.57 7.57
N ALA A 121 -6.54 0.63 8.34
CA ALA A 121 -5.89 0.90 9.61
C ALA A 121 -4.44 0.42 9.55
N LEU A 122 -3.48 1.28 9.90
CA LEU A 122 -2.07 0.92 10.06
C LEU A 122 -1.64 1.18 11.50
N GLY A 123 -1.12 0.14 12.16
CA GLY A 123 -0.63 0.19 13.53
C GLY A 123 0.88 -0.06 13.60
N LEU A 124 1.63 0.85 14.21
CA LEU A 124 3.07 0.73 14.44
C LEU A 124 3.36 0.51 15.93
N SER A 125 4.03 -0.59 16.25
CA SER A 125 4.49 -0.89 17.62
C SER A 125 5.47 0.13 18.16
N GLU A 126 5.49 0.34 19.48
CA GLU A 126 6.37 1.29 20.18
C GLU A 126 7.87 1.11 19.89
N ASN A 127 8.33 -0.12 19.65
CA ASN A 127 9.73 -0.40 19.33
C ASN A 127 10.03 -0.30 17.82
N GLY A 128 9.01 -0.13 16.97
CA GLY A 128 9.13 -0.06 15.53
C GLY A 128 9.50 -1.38 14.85
N GLU A 129 9.34 -2.53 15.52
CA GLU A 129 9.69 -3.85 14.99
C GLU A 129 8.48 -4.62 14.44
N GLU A 130 7.29 -4.07 14.57
CA GLU A 130 6.05 -4.62 14.05
C GLU A 130 5.15 -3.52 13.49
N LEU A 131 4.71 -3.72 12.23
CA LEU A 131 3.67 -2.94 11.56
C LEU A 131 2.50 -3.88 11.27
N ARG A 132 1.31 -3.54 11.76
CA ARG A 132 0.05 -4.22 11.46
C ARG A 132 -0.75 -3.40 10.47
N GLY A 133 -1.45 -4.08 9.56
CA GLY A 133 -2.42 -3.41 8.71
C GLY A 133 -3.71 -4.20 8.59
N ARG A 134 -4.79 -3.45 8.42
CA ARG A 134 -6.14 -3.96 8.22
C ARG A 134 -6.80 -3.17 7.11
N GLU A 135 -7.22 -3.85 6.06
CA GLU A 135 -8.12 -3.31 5.03
C GLU A 135 -9.54 -3.82 5.28
N VAL A 136 -10.53 -2.95 5.18
CA VAL A 136 -11.94 -3.32 5.17
C VAL A 136 -12.58 -2.72 3.92
N ILE A 137 -13.08 -3.59 3.04
CA ILE A 137 -13.77 -3.20 1.82
C ILE A 137 -15.27 -3.39 2.05
N VAL A 138 -16.02 -2.28 2.06
CA VAL A 138 -17.46 -2.27 2.34
C VAL A 138 -18.19 -1.93 1.04
N GLY A 139 -19.05 -2.84 0.58
CA GLY A 139 -19.86 -2.66 -0.61
C GLY A 139 -20.38 -3.98 -1.17
N PRO A 140 -20.86 -3.99 -2.42
CA PRO A 140 -21.42 -5.19 -3.04
C PRO A 140 -20.41 -6.34 -3.21
N ALA A 141 -20.93 -7.57 -3.21
CA ALA A 141 -20.16 -8.76 -3.55
C ALA A 141 -19.71 -8.77 -5.02
N GLY A 142 -18.72 -9.61 -5.31
CA GLY A 142 -18.33 -9.96 -6.67
C GLY A 142 -17.31 -9.03 -7.33
N LYS A 143 -16.68 -8.13 -6.57
CA LYS A 143 -15.62 -7.24 -7.04
C LYS A 143 -14.25 -7.85 -6.79
N ASP A 144 -13.39 -7.86 -7.80
CA ASP A 144 -12.02 -8.32 -7.65
C ASP A 144 -11.23 -7.21 -6.95
N PHE A 145 -10.56 -7.55 -5.85
CA PHE A 145 -9.72 -6.59 -5.15
C PHE A 145 -8.26 -6.99 -5.21
N THR A 146 -7.39 -6.00 -5.07
CA THR A 146 -5.96 -6.23 -4.94
C THR A 146 -5.35 -5.24 -3.96
N VAL A 147 -4.64 -5.74 -2.95
CA VAL A 147 -3.81 -4.96 -2.03
C VAL A 147 -2.36 -5.11 -2.46
N ARG A 148 -1.65 -3.98 -2.66
CA ARG A 148 -0.26 -3.97 -3.09
C ARG A 148 0.68 -3.40 -2.04
N TRP A 149 1.91 -3.91 -2.06
CA TRP A 149 3.06 -3.35 -1.37
C TRP A 149 4.25 -3.35 -2.31
N HIS A 150 4.62 -2.18 -2.85
CA HIS A 150 5.79 -2.06 -3.71
C HIS A 150 7.06 -2.07 -2.86
N LEU A 151 8.04 -2.88 -3.24
CA LEU A 151 9.30 -2.99 -2.53
C LEU A 151 10.35 -2.09 -3.17
N HIS A 152 11.16 -1.43 -2.34
CA HIS A 152 12.30 -0.67 -2.85
C HIS A 152 13.29 -1.60 -3.59
N PRO A 153 13.97 -1.17 -4.68
CA PRO A 153 14.85 -2.04 -5.47
C PRO A 153 16.06 -2.67 -4.74
N GLN A 154 16.35 -2.22 -3.51
CA GLN A 154 17.41 -2.81 -2.67
C GLN A 154 16.89 -3.91 -1.73
N VAL A 155 15.59 -4.14 -1.72
CA VAL A 155 14.92 -5.14 -0.88
C VAL A 155 14.84 -6.45 -1.66
N ASN A 156 15.26 -7.54 -1.01
CA ASN A 156 15.05 -8.89 -1.54
C ASN A 156 13.84 -9.51 -0.85
N ALA A 157 12.99 -10.21 -1.61
CA ALA A 157 11.82 -10.89 -1.07
C ALA A 157 11.70 -12.32 -1.61
N LEU A 158 11.20 -13.22 -0.78
CA LEU A 158 10.95 -14.61 -1.12
C LEU A 158 9.59 -15.04 -0.57
N LEU A 159 8.72 -15.56 -1.44
CA LEU A 159 7.45 -16.16 -1.04
C LEU A 159 7.73 -17.51 -0.39
N VAL A 160 7.23 -17.71 0.83
CA VAL A 160 7.34 -18.99 1.54
C VAL A 160 6.45 -20.03 0.85
N GLN A 161 6.95 -21.26 0.72
CA GLN A 161 6.19 -22.38 0.16
C GLN A 161 4.81 -22.50 0.83
N GLY A 162 3.75 -22.64 0.02
CA GLY A 162 2.36 -22.64 0.50
C GLY A 162 1.73 -21.24 0.67
N GLY A 163 2.45 -20.16 0.32
CA GLY A 163 1.90 -18.80 0.19
C GLY A 163 1.50 -18.12 1.50
N GLY A 164 2.00 -18.62 2.65
CA GLY A 164 1.57 -18.12 3.96
C GLY A 164 2.30 -16.87 4.44
N ALA A 165 3.43 -16.54 3.82
CA ALA A 165 4.27 -15.42 4.22
C ALA A 165 5.22 -15.01 3.12
N VAL A 166 5.71 -13.77 3.17
CA VAL A 166 6.87 -13.30 2.39
C VAL A 166 8.01 -12.99 3.36
N LEU A 167 9.16 -13.61 3.12
CA LEU A 167 10.42 -13.27 3.78
C LEU A 167 11.06 -12.10 3.05
N ILE A 168 11.49 -11.08 3.80
CA ILE A 168 12.01 -9.83 3.27
C ILE A 168 13.38 -9.60 3.91
N ARG A 169 14.37 -9.23 3.10
CA ARG A 169 15.72 -8.92 3.56
C ARG A 169 16.14 -7.56 3.04
N LEU A 170 16.45 -6.67 3.98
CA LEU A 170 17.00 -5.33 3.70
C LEU A 170 18.50 -5.44 3.33
N ALA A 171 19.06 -4.37 2.76
CA ALA A 171 20.46 -4.32 2.34
C ALA A 171 21.43 -4.45 3.53
N SER A 172 21.04 -3.96 4.71
CA SER A 172 21.77 -4.19 5.98
C SER A 172 21.77 -5.64 6.45
N GLY A 173 20.98 -6.51 5.81
CA GLY A 173 20.79 -7.89 6.22
C GLY A 173 19.68 -8.10 7.24
N ALA A 174 19.03 -7.03 7.73
CA ALA A 174 17.87 -7.14 8.60
C ALA A 174 16.72 -7.91 7.91
N GLY A 175 16.22 -8.94 8.59
CA GLY A 175 15.11 -9.76 8.12
C GLY A 175 13.76 -9.23 8.61
N TRP A 176 12.76 -9.31 7.75
CA TRP A 176 11.36 -9.01 8.04
C TRP A 176 10.47 -10.10 7.44
N ARG A 177 9.27 -10.26 7.97
CA ARG A 177 8.28 -11.21 7.47
C ARG A 177 6.92 -10.56 7.40
N LEU A 178 6.31 -10.59 6.21
CA LEU A 178 4.89 -10.32 6.02
C LEU A 178 4.10 -11.61 6.23
N ARG A 179 3.05 -11.58 7.04
CA ARG A 179 2.05 -12.63 7.18
C ARG A 179 0.65 -12.07 6.96
N ILE A 180 -0.19 -12.88 6.35
CA ILE A 180 -1.63 -12.64 6.20
C ILE A 180 -2.35 -13.57 7.18
N HIS A 181 -3.27 -13.06 7.99
CA HIS A 181 -3.88 -13.81 9.09
C HIS A 181 -4.95 -14.80 8.62
N ASP A 182 -5.85 -14.38 7.74
CA ASP A 182 -6.82 -15.25 7.06
C ASP A 182 -6.52 -15.31 5.57
N ARG A 183 -6.38 -16.52 5.02
CA ARG A 183 -6.08 -16.76 3.59
C ARG A 183 -7.10 -17.66 2.92
N SER A 184 -8.25 -17.89 3.55
CA SER A 184 -9.28 -18.80 3.05
C SER A 184 -9.84 -18.38 1.68
N SER A 185 -9.85 -17.07 1.40
CA SER A 185 -10.45 -16.47 0.19
C SER A 185 -9.49 -15.55 -0.57
N ILE A 186 -8.18 -15.58 -0.25
CA ILE A 186 -7.20 -14.68 -0.83
C ILE A 186 -5.89 -15.36 -1.23
N ASP A 187 -5.31 -14.88 -2.32
CA ASP A 187 -4.03 -15.31 -2.88
C ASP A 187 -2.93 -14.29 -2.54
N LEU A 188 -1.79 -14.76 -2.04
CA LEU A 188 -0.60 -13.95 -1.76
C LEU A 188 0.50 -14.32 -2.76
N ALA A 189 0.95 -13.32 -3.53
CA ALA A 189 1.95 -13.49 -4.57
C ALA A 189 3.08 -12.44 -4.50
N LEU A 190 4.20 -12.76 -5.15
CA LEU A 190 5.26 -11.82 -5.50
C LEU A 190 5.22 -11.58 -7.01
N GLU A 191 5.21 -10.31 -7.42
CA GLU A 191 5.11 -9.92 -8.82
C GLU A 191 6.16 -8.87 -9.17
N SER A 192 6.44 -8.71 -10.47
CA SER A 192 7.29 -7.64 -10.95
C SER A 192 6.68 -6.27 -10.66
N SER A 193 7.54 -5.30 -10.37
CA SER A 193 7.15 -3.91 -10.20
C SER A 193 8.26 -2.98 -10.67
N ILE A 194 8.01 -1.67 -10.57
CA ILE A 194 8.95 -0.64 -10.97
C ILE A 194 9.08 0.42 -9.88
N TYR A 195 10.26 1.03 -9.80
CA TYR A 195 10.54 2.14 -8.91
C TYR A 195 11.17 3.29 -9.68
N CYS A 196 10.49 4.42 -9.66
CA CYS A 196 10.81 5.69 -10.29
C CYS A 196 10.98 6.80 -9.25
N GLY A 197 11.26 6.46 -7.98
CA GLY A 197 11.48 7.45 -6.92
C GLY A 197 12.88 8.08 -6.92
N GLN A 198 13.80 7.60 -7.75
CA GLN A 198 15.17 8.10 -7.85
C GLN A 198 15.71 7.99 -9.29
N GLY A 199 15.68 9.10 -10.04
CA GLY A 199 16.27 9.15 -11.38
C GLY A 199 15.57 8.20 -12.36
N LEU A 200 16.35 7.32 -13.00
CA LEU A 200 15.85 6.39 -14.01
C LEU A 200 14.98 5.28 -13.40
N PRO A 201 13.95 4.79 -14.11
CA PRO A 201 13.13 3.67 -13.66
C PRO A 201 13.95 2.40 -13.38
N ARG A 202 13.68 1.74 -12.26
CA ARG A 202 14.35 0.50 -11.83
C ARG A 202 13.35 -0.62 -11.64
N ARG A 203 13.66 -1.81 -12.16
CA ARG A 203 12.88 -3.01 -11.87
C ARG A 203 12.99 -3.38 -10.39
N THR A 204 11.89 -3.82 -9.82
CA THR A 204 11.79 -4.32 -8.45
C THR A 204 10.65 -5.34 -8.37
N MET A 205 10.24 -5.71 -7.16
CA MET A 205 9.12 -6.60 -6.88
C MET A 205 8.05 -5.87 -6.08
N GLN A 206 6.84 -6.41 -6.12
CA GLN A 206 5.76 -6.05 -5.21
C GLN A 206 5.19 -7.32 -4.58
N MET A 207 4.69 -7.18 -3.36
CA MET A 207 3.80 -8.18 -2.78
C MET A 207 2.37 -7.82 -3.16
N ARG A 208 1.57 -8.83 -3.46
CA ARG A 208 0.18 -8.68 -3.87
C ARG A 208 -0.70 -9.64 -3.09
N VAL A 209 -1.80 -9.14 -2.55
CA VAL A 209 -2.92 -9.96 -2.09
C VAL A 209 -4.11 -9.69 -3.00
N SER A 210 -4.76 -10.72 -3.53
CA SER A 210 -6.07 -10.58 -4.20
C SER A 210 -7.11 -11.54 -3.70
N GLY A 211 -8.36 -11.15 -3.86
CA GLY A 211 -9.51 -12.02 -3.76
C GLY A 211 -10.70 -11.35 -4.41
N ARG A 212 -11.89 -11.83 -4.04
CA ARG A 212 -13.16 -11.29 -4.50
C ARG A 212 -14.03 -10.91 -3.32
N THR A 213 -14.72 -9.77 -3.39
CA THR A 213 -15.59 -9.32 -2.30
C THR A 213 -16.78 -10.27 -2.11
N GLY A 214 -17.14 -10.52 -0.85
CA GLY A 214 -18.30 -11.33 -0.46
C GLY A 214 -19.52 -10.48 -0.11
N GLU A 215 -20.57 -11.13 0.41
CA GLU A 215 -21.80 -10.48 0.89
C GLU A 215 -21.57 -9.66 2.17
N SER A 216 -20.59 -10.04 2.99
CA SER A 216 -20.13 -9.28 4.14
C SER A 216 -18.92 -8.42 3.79
N PRO A 217 -18.61 -7.36 4.58
CA PRO A 217 -17.39 -6.59 4.41
C PRO A 217 -16.17 -7.49 4.30
N THR A 218 -15.34 -7.24 3.30
CA THR A 218 -14.13 -8.03 3.07
C THR A 218 -13.02 -7.50 3.96
N LEU A 219 -12.48 -8.36 4.81
CA LEU A 219 -11.45 -8.05 5.79
C LEU A 219 -10.12 -8.67 5.37
N ILE A 220 -9.07 -7.85 5.32
CA ILE A 220 -7.70 -8.32 5.07
C ILE A 220 -6.81 -7.82 6.20
N GLU A 221 -6.33 -8.74 7.02
CA GLU A 221 -5.43 -8.44 8.12
C GLU A 221 -4.04 -9.01 7.87
N TRP A 222 -3.03 -8.17 8.09
CA TRP A 222 -1.64 -8.53 7.86
C TRP A 222 -0.70 -7.97 8.92
N THR A 223 0.45 -8.62 9.07
CA THR A 223 1.52 -8.18 9.96
C THR A 223 2.86 -8.28 9.27
N LEU A 224 3.60 -7.18 9.28
CA LEU A 224 4.99 -7.08 8.88
C LEU A 224 5.85 -6.96 10.14
N ARG A 225 6.61 -8.01 10.47
CA ARG A 225 7.39 -8.08 11.71
C ARG A 225 8.87 -8.34 11.44
N ARG A 226 9.73 -7.72 12.22
CA ARG A 226 11.18 -7.95 12.20
C ARG A 226 11.48 -9.38 12.65
N GLU A 227 12.30 -10.08 11.88
CA GLU A 227 12.81 -11.40 12.26
C GLU A 227 13.95 -11.21 13.27
N LYS A 228 13.90 -11.97 14.37
CA LYS A 228 15.04 -12.04 15.29
C LYS A 228 16.18 -12.77 14.60
N ALA A 229 17.40 -12.24 14.68
CA ALA A 229 18.57 -12.94 14.17
C ALA A 229 18.68 -14.31 14.86
N LYS A 230 18.78 -15.39 14.09
CA LYS A 230 19.17 -16.68 14.67
C LYS A 230 20.62 -16.53 15.14
N VAL A 231 20.85 -16.63 16.44
CA VAL A 231 22.19 -16.82 16.99
C VAL A 231 22.69 -18.14 16.39
N ARG A 232 23.75 -18.08 15.59
CA ARG A 232 24.48 -19.30 15.20
C ARG A 232 25.18 -19.80 16.46
N THR A 233 24.59 -20.78 17.13
CA THR A 233 25.31 -21.70 18.02
C THR A 233 26.21 -22.62 17.21
#